data_AF-A0A1M7RTI3-F1
#
_entry.id   AF-A0A1M7RTI3-F1
#
_cell.length_a   1.000
_cell.length_b   1.000
_cell.length_c   1.000
_cell.angle_alpha   90.00
_cell.angle_beta   90.00
_cell.angle_gamma   90.00
#
_symmetry.space_group_name_H-M   'P 1'
#
loop_
_entity.id
_entity.type
_entity.pdbx_description
1 polymer ?
#
loop_
_entity_poly.entity_id
_entity_poly.type
_entity_poly.pdbx_seq_one_letter_code
_entity_poly.pdbx_strand_id
1 'polypeptide(L)'
;MKINQLTLTFIIILTIFFLDVFTDNGIAKLLHSVFSNAAYPLYIAKTSLENYFEKNVTVQYITIFENKKPELLDVLSVELRGLYVRNLKKRGIIINEEGKLIGFVEKTGQVGYVTKWWESEFPVTISATDLSVVGYYKKYRITIPDPTIDVDKLSGMVYLSEYMPYGKLLKERGINLGVFKEGEFLINIPKIRSKVILLEDYTGSEENPQK
;
A
#
# COMPACT_ATOMS: atom_id res chain seq x y z
N MET A 1 4.04 52.80 17.01
CA MET A 1 3.24 51.60 17.36
C MET A 1 3.61 50.48 16.41
N LYS A 2 4.21 49.37 16.89
CA LYS A 2 4.36 48.15 16.08
C LYS A 2 2.98 47.52 15.98
N ILE A 3 2.26 47.75 14.89
CA ILE A 3 1.07 46.95 14.58
C ILE A 3 1.54 45.51 14.57
N ASN A 4 0.94 44.69 15.44
CA ASN A 4 1.31 43.30 15.59
C ASN A 4 0.90 42.61 14.28
N GLN A 5 1.87 42.30 13.42
CA GLN A 5 1.62 41.79 12.06
C GLN A 5 0.69 40.57 12.07
N LEU A 6 0.80 39.75 13.11
CA LEU A 6 -0.07 38.61 13.34
C LEU A 6 -1.56 39.01 13.45
N THR A 7 -1.85 40.08 14.19
CA THR A 7 -3.21 40.59 14.39
C THR A 7 -3.76 41.20 13.10
N LEU A 8 -2.92 41.90 12.33
CA LEU A 8 -3.32 42.45 11.03
C LEU A 8 -3.66 41.34 10.03
N THR A 9 -2.80 40.32 9.92
CA THR A 9 -3.04 39.16 9.06
C THR A 9 -4.29 38.40 9.48
N PHE A 10 -4.52 38.24 10.80
CA PHE A 10 -5.71 37.60 11.32
C PHE A 10 -6.98 38.36 10.95
N ILE A 11 -7.00 39.70 11.10
CA ILE A 11 -8.13 40.54 10.71
C ILE A 11 -8.40 40.42 9.21
N ILE A 12 -7.37 40.46 8.37
CA ILE A 12 -7.52 40.31 6.91
C ILE A 12 -8.15 38.96 6.56
N ILE A 13 -7.67 37.86 7.14
CA ILE A 13 -8.22 36.51 6.91
C ILE A 13 -9.68 36.46 7.37
N LEU A 14 -9.98 37.02 8.55
CA LEU A 14 -11.33 37.05 9.09
C LEU A 14 -12.29 37.83 8.18
N THR A 15 -11.85 38.98 7.65
CA THR A 15 -12.64 39.79 6.72
C THR A 15 -12.93 39.04 5.43
N ILE A 16 -11.94 38.34 4.86
CA ILE A 16 -12.12 37.50 3.67
C ILE A 16 -13.12 36.38 3.96
N PHE A 17 -13.03 35.74 5.12
CA PHE A 17 -13.94 34.67 5.53
C PHE A 17 -15.38 35.17 5.69
N PHE A 18 -15.58 36.32 6.34
CA PHE A 18 -16.91 36.95 6.44
C PHE A 18 -17.48 37.28 5.06
N LEU A 19 -16.67 37.89 4.18
CA LEU A 19 -17.09 38.18 2.80
C LEU A 19 -17.49 36.92 2.02
N ASP A 20 -16.78 35.81 2.22
CA ASP A 20 -17.10 34.54 1.56
C ASP A 20 -18.43 33.95 2.05
N VAL A 21 -18.72 34.04 3.36
CA VAL A 21 -20.02 33.64 3.94
C VAL A 21 -21.16 34.50 3.38
N PHE A 22 -20.96 35.81 3.25
CA PHE A 22 -21.97 36.72 2.69
C PHE A 22 -22.13 36.60 1.17
N THR A 23 -21.23 35.90 0.47
CA THR A 23 -21.28 35.67 -0.98
C THR A 23 -21.57 34.22 -1.34
N ASP A 24 -22.24 33.46 -0.46
CA ASP A 24 -22.59 32.05 -0.65
C ASP A 24 -21.40 31.17 -1.09
N ASN A 25 -20.26 31.38 -0.44
CA ASN A 25 -18.98 30.72 -0.72
C ASN A 25 -18.44 31.02 -2.13
N GLY A 26 -18.75 32.20 -2.68
CA GLY A 26 -18.34 32.62 -4.01
C GLY A 26 -16.82 32.70 -4.16
N ILE A 27 -16.10 33.18 -3.15
CA ILE A 27 -14.64 33.32 -3.14
C ILE A 27 -14.00 31.93 -3.06
N ALA A 28 -14.51 31.04 -2.20
CA ALA A 28 -14.05 29.66 -2.14
C ALA A 28 -14.26 28.91 -3.47
N LYS A 29 -15.41 29.07 -4.13
CA LYS A 29 -15.68 28.47 -5.45
C LYS A 29 -14.73 29.00 -6.53
N LEU A 30 -14.44 30.30 -6.52
CA LEU A 30 -13.52 30.94 -7.46
C LEU A 30 -12.08 30.43 -7.25
N LEU A 31 -11.60 30.41 -6.01
CA LEU A 31 -10.29 29.85 -5.68
C LEU A 31 -10.22 28.37 -6.08
N HIS A 32 -11.23 27.57 -5.73
CA HIS A 32 -11.29 26.18 -6.11
C HIS A 32 -11.25 25.99 -7.63
N SER A 33 -11.99 26.80 -8.40
CA SER A 33 -11.98 26.76 -9.86
C SER A 33 -10.62 27.14 -10.44
N VAL A 34 -9.98 28.19 -9.93
CA VAL A 34 -8.65 28.63 -10.40
C VAL A 34 -7.59 27.58 -10.08
N PHE A 35 -7.58 27.05 -8.85
CA PHE A 35 -6.65 26.00 -8.45
C PHE A 35 -6.89 24.70 -9.22
N SER A 36 -8.15 24.31 -9.42
CA SER A 36 -8.55 23.17 -10.24
C SER A 36 -8.06 23.31 -11.68
N ASN A 37 -8.32 24.46 -12.31
CA ASN A 37 -7.92 24.74 -13.69
C ASN A 37 -6.40 24.81 -13.87
N ALA A 38 -5.65 25.23 -12.85
CA ALA A 38 -4.19 25.24 -12.88
C ALA A 38 -3.58 23.85 -12.57
N ALA A 39 -4.20 23.08 -11.68
CA ALA A 39 -3.73 21.76 -11.27
C ALA A 39 -4.01 20.68 -12.33
N TYR A 40 -5.10 20.80 -13.09
CA TYR A 40 -5.48 19.80 -14.09
C TYR A 40 -4.45 19.63 -15.23
N PRO A 41 -3.92 20.71 -15.85
CA PRO A 41 -2.82 20.61 -16.82
C PRO A 41 -1.55 20.02 -16.22
N LEU A 42 -1.22 20.37 -14.97
CA LEU A 42 -0.06 19.82 -14.27
C LEU A 42 -0.21 18.31 -14.00
N TYR A 43 -1.41 17.87 -13.64
CA TYR A 43 -1.73 16.45 -13.47
C TYR A 43 -1.65 15.68 -14.79
N ILE A 44 -2.15 16.26 -15.89
CA ILE A 44 -2.03 15.66 -17.23
C ILE A 44 -0.55 15.58 -17.63
N ALA A 45 0.22 16.65 -17.43
CA ALA A 45 1.64 16.67 -17.75
C ALA A 45 2.42 15.63 -16.96
N LYS A 46 2.16 15.51 -15.65
CA LYS A 46 2.73 14.46 -14.79
C LYS A 46 2.40 13.07 -15.32
N THR A 47 1.11 12.79 -15.59
CA THR A 47 0.66 11.50 -16.12
C THR A 47 1.30 11.20 -17.48
N SER A 48 1.44 12.20 -18.35
CA SER A 48 2.06 12.05 -19.66
C SER A 48 3.56 11.78 -19.54
N LEU A 49 4.26 12.43 -18.60
CA LEU A 49 5.68 12.17 -18.31
C LEU A 49 5.85 10.76 -17.73
N GLU A 50 4.98 10.36 -16.80
CA GLU A 50 4.99 9.01 -16.23
C GLU A 50 4.77 7.94 -17.33
N ASN A 51 3.82 8.14 -18.23
CA ASN A 51 3.59 7.25 -19.38
C ASN A 51 4.77 7.25 -20.37
N TYR A 52 5.43 8.39 -20.59
CA TYR A 52 6.59 8.48 -21.49
C TYR A 52 7.83 7.77 -20.91
N PHE A 53 8.01 7.85 -19.59
CA PHE A 53 9.13 7.19 -18.90
C PHE A 53 8.85 5.74 -18.50
N GLU A 54 7.59 5.32 -18.41
CA GLU A 54 7.21 3.90 -18.31
C GLU A 54 7.43 3.21 -19.66
N LYS A 55 8.68 2.78 -19.89
CA LYS A 55 9.00 1.77 -20.92
C LYS A 55 8.05 0.60 -20.75
N ASN A 56 7.20 0.36 -21.76
CA ASN A 56 6.34 -0.80 -21.96
C ASN A 56 6.33 -1.74 -20.76
N VAL A 57 5.41 -1.49 -19.83
CA VAL A 57 5.08 -2.47 -18.80
C VAL A 57 4.74 -3.76 -19.54
N THR A 58 5.73 -4.65 -19.60
CA THR A 58 5.52 -6.00 -20.06
C THR A 58 4.75 -6.63 -18.92
N VAL A 59 3.43 -6.59 -19.03
CA VAL A 59 2.52 -7.29 -18.12
C VAL A 59 2.90 -8.75 -18.26
N GLN A 60 3.80 -9.22 -17.40
CA GLN A 60 3.92 -10.65 -17.18
C GLN A 60 2.56 -11.07 -16.67
N TYR A 61 1.95 -12.01 -17.37
CA TYR A 61 0.74 -12.64 -16.91
C TYR A 61 1.11 -13.33 -15.60
N ILE A 62 0.85 -12.64 -14.49
CA ILE A 62 0.97 -13.20 -13.16
C ILE A 62 -0.22 -14.14 -13.01
N THR A 63 -0.08 -15.35 -13.55
CA THR A 63 -1.06 -16.43 -13.45
C THR A 63 -1.01 -17.03 -12.05
N ILE A 64 -1.29 -16.20 -11.03
CA ILE A 64 -1.36 -16.65 -9.63
C ILE A 64 -2.72 -17.30 -9.36
N PHE A 65 -3.77 -16.93 -10.11
CA PHE A 65 -5.09 -17.57 -10.09
C PHE A 65 -5.61 -17.77 -11.52
N GLU A 66 -6.66 -18.59 -11.66
CA GLU A 66 -7.38 -18.98 -12.89
C GLU A 66 -7.34 -17.95 -14.03
N ASN A 67 -7.52 -18.41 -15.28
CA ASN A 67 -7.52 -17.74 -16.61
C ASN A 67 -8.22 -16.36 -16.79
N LYS A 68 -8.49 -15.58 -15.73
CA LYS A 68 -8.99 -14.22 -15.72
C LYS A 68 -7.86 -13.23 -15.44
N LYS A 69 -7.83 -12.13 -16.19
CA LYS A 69 -6.87 -11.05 -15.97
C LYS A 69 -7.12 -10.42 -14.60
N PRO A 70 -6.09 -10.26 -13.74
CA PRO A 70 -6.24 -9.59 -12.46
C PRO A 70 -6.70 -8.15 -12.66
N GLU A 71 -7.53 -7.64 -11.75
CA GLU A 71 -7.95 -6.23 -11.74
C GLU A 71 -6.73 -5.36 -11.39
N LEU A 72 -6.30 -4.55 -12.35
CA LEU A 72 -5.24 -3.58 -12.16
C LEU A 72 -5.82 -2.32 -11.53
N LEU A 73 -5.32 -1.96 -10.36
CA LEU A 73 -5.73 -0.78 -9.61
C LEU A 73 -4.67 0.31 -9.73
N ASP A 74 -5.12 1.54 -9.99
CA ASP A 74 -4.23 2.70 -10.12
C ASP A 74 -3.79 3.19 -8.73
N VAL A 75 -2.48 3.35 -8.56
CA VAL A 75 -1.86 3.98 -7.39
C VAL A 75 -1.94 5.50 -7.56
N LEU A 76 -2.65 6.16 -6.64
CA LEU A 76 -2.85 7.60 -6.66
C LEU A 76 -1.68 8.35 -6.01
N SER A 77 -1.16 7.81 -4.89
CA SER A 77 -0.07 8.41 -4.13
C SER A 77 0.62 7.34 -3.26
N VAL A 78 1.91 7.52 -3.02
CA VAL A 78 2.73 6.66 -2.15
C VAL A 78 3.27 7.53 -1.01
N GLU A 79 2.94 7.17 0.23
CA GLU A 79 3.41 7.84 1.45
C GLU A 79 4.44 6.96 2.18
N LEU A 80 4.99 7.41 3.31
CA LEU A 80 5.93 6.58 4.08
C LEU A 80 5.30 5.24 4.50
N ARG A 81 4.12 5.29 5.13
CA ARG A 81 3.44 4.12 5.73
C ARG A 81 2.64 3.26 4.75
N GLY A 82 2.18 3.84 3.64
CA GLY A 82 1.23 3.16 2.77
C GLY A 82 1.13 3.77 1.38
N LEU A 83 0.07 3.40 0.68
CA LEU A 83 -0.31 3.98 -0.60
C LEU A 83 -1.83 4.11 -0.72
N TYR A 84 -2.26 5.10 -1.50
CA TYR A 84 -3.65 5.30 -1.86
C TYR A 84 -3.93 4.67 -3.22
N VAL A 85 -5.01 3.90 -3.30
CA VAL A 85 -5.37 3.12 -4.49
C VAL A 85 -6.79 3.47 -4.92
N ARG A 86 -6.97 3.71 -6.22
CA ARG A 86 -8.27 4.05 -6.79
C ARG A 86 -9.19 2.83 -6.84
N ASN A 87 -10.47 3.03 -6.53
CA ASN A 87 -11.55 2.05 -6.64
C ASN A 87 -11.29 0.72 -5.91
N LEU A 88 -10.55 0.74 -4.80
CA LEU A 88 -10.28 -0.44 -3.99
C LEU A 88 -11.51 -0.85 -3.17
N LYS A 89 -12.40 -1.66 -3.77
CA LYS A 89 -13.71 -2.00 -3.18
C LYS A 89 -13.67 -3.14 -2.16
N LYS A 90 -12.65 -3.99 -2.20
CA LYS A 90 -12.56 -5.20 -1.37
C LYS A 90 -11.28 -5.21 -0.54
N ARG A 91 -11.34 -5.94 0.58
CA ARG A 91 -10.17 -6.21 1.44
C ARG A 91 -9.32 -7.31 0.83
N GLY A 92 -8.09 -7.43 1.30
CA GLY A 92 -7.13 -8.35 0.74
C GLY A 92 -5.69 -7.91 0.94
N ILE A 93 -4.82 -8.49 0.11
CA ILE A 93 -3.43 -8.09 -0.01
C ILE A 93 -3.16 -7.49 -1.39
N ILE A 94 -2.21 -6.57 -1.45
CA ILE A 94 -1.79 -5.94 -2.68
C ILE A 94 -0.44 -6.51 -3.11
N ILE A 95 -0.33 -6.90 -4.37
CA ILE A 95 0.92 -7.33 -5.00
C ILE A 95 1.27 -6.40 -6.17
N ASN A 96 2.54 -6.37 -6.55
CA ASN A 96 2.98 -5.69 -7.76
C ASN A 96 2.90 -6.59 -9.00
N GLU A 97 3.29 -6.04 -10.15
CA GLU A 97 3.35 -6.73 -11.45
C GLU A 97 4.36 -7.90 -11.52
N GLU A 98 5.21 -8.05 -10.52
CA GLU A 98 6.15 -9.19 -10.37
C GLU A 98 5.62 -10.24 -9.38
N GLY A 99 4.41 -10.03 -8.83
CA GLY A 99 3.80 -10.88 -7.82
C GLY A 99 4.29 -10.62 -6.40
N LYS A 100 5.17 -9.63 -6.18
CA LYS A 100 5.71 -9.33 -4.85
C LYS A 100 4.69 -8.62 -3.98
N LEU A 101 4.58 -9.04 -2.72
CA LEU A 101 3.71 -8.42 -1.72
C LEU A 101 4.09 -6.96 -1.49
N ILE A 102 3.16 -6.03 -1.72
CA ILE A 102 3.31 -4.61 -1.40
C ILE A 102 2.78 -4.31 0.00
N GLY A 103 1.60 -4.83 0.35
CA GLY A 103 0.95 -4.45 1.58
C GLY A 103 -0.44 -5.02 1.79
N PHE A 104 -1.08 -4.60 2.86
CA PHE A 104 -2.37 -5.07 3.33
C PHE A 104 -3.42 -3.96 3.18
N VAL A 105 -4.60 -4.30 2.67
CA VAL A 105 -5.70 -3.34 2.51
C VAL A 105 -6.25 -2.97 3.89
N GLU A 106 -6.12 -1.71 4.27
CA GLU A 106 -6.62 -1.19 5.55
C GLU A 106 -8.00 -0.52 5.38
N LYS A 107 -8.18 0.24 4.29
CA LYS A 107 -9.42 0.95 3.98
C LYS A 107 -9.87 0.67 2.55
N THR A 108 -11.16 0.39 2.37
CA THR A 108 -11.81 0.21 1.07
C THR A 108 -12.67 1.42 0.71
N GLY A 109 -12.97 1.60 -0.58
CA GLY A 109 -13.82 2.67 -1.11
C GLY A 109 -13.44 3.10 -2.52
N GLN A 110 -13.95 4.25 -2.96
CA GLN A 110 -13.50 4.91 -4.21
C GLN A 110 -12.01 5.29 -4.15
N VAL A 111 -11.52 5.56 -2.95
CA VAL A 111 -10.10 5.67 -2.63
C VAL A 111 -9.85 4.78 -1.43
N GLY A 112 -9.14 3.68 -1.64
CA GLY A 112 -8.69 2.81 -0.57
C GLY A 112 -7.28 3.14 -0.12
N TYR A 113 -6.92 2.61 1.05
CA TYR A 113 -5.61 2.78 1.65
C TYR A 113 -5.01 1.42 1.98
N VAL A 114 -3.74 1.26 1.63
CA VAL A 114 -2.98 0.02 1.75
C VAL A 114 -1.75 0.32 2.57
N THR A 115 -1.60 -0.37 3.69
CA THR A 115 -0.41 -0.23 4.53
C THR A 115 0.68 -1.15 4.01
N LYS A 116 1.87 -0.58 3.80
CA LYS A 116 3.03 -1.31 3.29
C LYS A 116 3.38 -2.43 4.27
N TRP A 117 3.69 -3.61 3.75
CA TRP A 117 3.95 -4.74 4.64
C TRP A 117 5.13 -4.46 5.56
N TRP A 118 6.18 -3.79 5.07
CA TRP A 118 7.36 -3.48 5.90
C TRP A 118 7.07 -2.46 7.01
N GLU A 119 5.94 -1.76 6.95
CA GLU A 119 5.43 -0.85 7.97
C GLU A 119 4.34 -1.51 8.85
N SER A 120 4.06 -2.80 8.64
CA SER A 120 3.05 -3.60 9.36
C SER A 120 3.69 -4.55 10.36
N GLU A 121 2.88 -5.12 11.25
CA GLU A 121 3.29 -6.17 12.20
C GLU A 121 2.47 -7.43 11.92
N PHE A 122 3.13 -8.56 11.66
CA PHE A 122 2.46 -9.79 11.25
C PHE A 122 3.35 -11.03 11.43
N PRO A 123 2.76 -12.23 11.57
CA PRO A 123 3.54 -13.47 11.63
C PRO A 123 4.20 -13.78 10.29
N VAL A 124 5.40 -14.35 10.33
CA VAL A 124 6.19 -14.76 9.16
C VAL A 124 6.62 -16.22 9.29
N THR A 125 6.89 -16.86 8.16
CA THR A 125 7.47 -18.20 8.11
C THR A 125 8.90 -18.10 7.57
N ILE A 126 9.88 -18.59 8.33
CA ILE A 126 11.26 -18.74 7.89
C ILE A 126 11.43 -20.17 7.41
N SER A 127 11.69 -20.35 6.12
CA SER A 127 11.93 -21.66 5.51
C SER A 127 13.44 -21.86 5.33
N ALA A 128 14.02 -22.72 6.16
CA ALA A 128 15.36 -23.27 6.01
C ALA A 128 15.28 -24.62 5.26
N THR A 129 16.43 -25.20 4.92
CA THR A 129 16.53 -26.45 4.13
C THR A 129 15.72 -27.60 4.74
N ASP A 130 15.82 -27.80 6.06
CA ASP A 130 15.24 -28.95 6.76
C ASP A 130 14.22 -28.55 7.84
N LEU A 131 13.90 -27.26 7.94
CA LEU A 131 13.09 -26.72 9.03
C LEU A 131 12.27 -25.51 8.57
N SER A 132 11.01 -25.44 9.02
CA SER A 132 10.16 -24.26 8.87
C SER A 132 9.83 -23.71 10.26
N VAL A 133 10.18 -22.45 10.51
CA VAL A 133 9.99 -21.79 11.81
C VAL A 133 9.02 -20.63 11.66
N VAL A 134 8.12 -20.46 12.63
CA VAL A 134 7.22 -19.30 12.69
C VAL A 134 7.87 -18.22 13.53
N GLY A 135 7.95 -17.02 12.97
CA GLY A 135 8.39 -15.82 13.68
C GLY A 135 7.34 -14.71 13.63
N TYR A 136 7.65 -13.59 14.28
CA TYR A 136 6.84 -12.39 14.26
C TYR A 136 7.64 -11.21 13.73
N TYR A 137 7.21 -10.62 12.62
CA TYR A 137 7.83 -9.44 12.03
C TYR A 137 7.31 -8.17 12.71
N LYS A 138 8.25 -7.32 13.16
CA LYS A 138 7.96 -5.99 13.69
C LYS A 138 9.18 -5.08 13.53
N LYS A 139 8.98 -3.90 12.92
CA LYS A 139 10.00 -2.85 12.77
C LYS A 139 11.33 -3.40 12.23
N TYR A 140 11.30 -4.06 11.07
CA TYR A 140 12.50 -4.63 10.41
C TYR A 140 13.21 -5.74 11.18
N ARG A 141 12.58 -6.30 12.22
CA ARG A 141 13.12 -7.41 13.01
C ARG A 141 12.13 -8.57 13.01
N ILE A 142 12.68 -9.78 13.14
CA ILE A 142 11.88 -11.00 13.30
C ILE A 142 12.20 -11.59 14.67
N THR A 143 11.18 -11.74 15.49
CA THR A 143 11.30 -12.42 16.79
C THR A 143 10.79 -13.84 16.64
N ILE A 144 11.59 -14.82 17.07
CA ILE A 144 11.20 -16.24 17.07
C ILE A 144 10.79 -16.60 18.50
N PRO A 145 9.53 -16.97 18.74
CA PRO A 145 9.05 -17.27 20.09
C PRO A 145 9.48 -18.65 20.59
N ASP A 146 9.91 -19.55 19.70
CA ASP A 146 10.34 -20.91 20.05
C ASP A 146 11.76 -20.89 20.67
N PRO A 147 11.89 -21.24 21.97
CA PRO A 147 13.18 -21.20 22.67
C PRO A 147 14.14 -22.32 22.28
N THR A 148 13.67 -23.33 21.53
CA THR A 148 14.51 -24.45 21.07
C THR A 148 15.31 -24.11 19.81
N ILE A 149 14.97 -23.00 19.14
CA ILE A 149 15.62 -22.56 17.92
C ILE A 149 16.80 -21.66 18.24
N ASP A 150 17.99 -22.10 17.82
CA ASP A 150 19.19 -21.27 17.81
C ASP A 150 19.11 -20.24 16.67
N VAL A 151 18.72 -19.01 17.03
CA VAL A 151 18.46 -17.91 16.10
C VAL A 151 19.72 -17.52 15.30
N ASP A 152 20.90 -17.63 15.91
CA ASP A 152 22.18 -17.25 15.29
C ASP A 152 22.61 -18.27 14.22
N LYS A 153 22.12 -19.51 14.31
CA LYS A 153 22.37 -20.57 13.31
C LYS A 153 21.27 -20.69 12.27
N LEU A 154 20.14 -20.00 12.45
CA LEU A 154 19.03 -20.07 11.51
C LEU A 154 19.33 -19.24 10.26
N SER A 155 19.27 -19.90 9.10
CA SER A 155 19.37 -19.25 7.80
C SER A 155 18.28 -19.76 6.87
N GLY A 156 17.47 -18.86 6.32
CA GLY A 156 16.33 -19.24 5.50
C GLY A 156 15.64 -18.07 4.80
N MET A 157 14.80 -18.41 3.84
CA MET A 157 13.96 -17.42 3.15
C MET A 157 12.76 -17.06 4.03
N VAL A 158 12.44 -15.77 4.11
CA VAL A 158 11.31 -15.28 4.91
C VAL A 158 10.10 -15.10 4.01
N TYR A 159 8.97 -15.65 4.43
CA TYR A 159 7.69 -15.57 3.72
C TYR A 159 6.62 -14.99 4.63
N LEU A 160 5.55 -14.49 4.03
CA LEU A 160 4.29 -14.27 4.75
C LEU A 160 3.90 -15.59 5.43
N SER A 161 3.48 -15.53 6.70
CA SER A 161 3.14 -16.75 7.45
C SER A 161 2.16 -17.62 6.67
N GLU A 162 2.42 -18.92 6.61
CA GLU A 162 1.53 -19.89 5.95
C GLU A 162 0.12 -19.91 6.56
N TYR A 163 -0.03 -19.40 7.78
CA TYR A 163 -1.31 -19.27 8.49
C TYR A 163 -2.08 -17.99 8.16
N MET A 164 -1.49 -17.07 7.39
CA MET A 164 -2.17 -15.87 6.89
C MET A 164 -2.81 -16.11 5.53
N PRO A 165 -3.86 -15.34 5.17
CA PRO A 165 -4.39 -15.33 3.82
C PRO A 165 -3.26 -15.21 2.80
N TYR A 166 -3.28 -16.06 1.78
CA TYR A 166 -2.28 -16.14 0.70
C TYR A 166 -0.87 -16.57 1.11
N GLY A 167 -0.54 -16.73 2.39
CA GLY A 167 0.85 -17.02 2.82
C GLY A 167 1.43 -18.28 2.20
N LYS A 168 0.70 -19.40 2.27
CA LYS A 168 1.10 -20.67 1.66
C LYS A 168 1.30 -20.54 0.15
N LEU A 169 0.37 -19.87 -0.54
CA LEU A 169 0.45 -19.68 -1.98
C LEU A 169 1.66 -18.83 -2.39
N LEU A 170 1.89 -17.71 -1.70
CA LEU A 170 3.03 -16.84 -1.97
C LEU A 170 4.36 -17.59 -1.76
N LYS A 171 4.43 -18.43 -0.71
CA LYS A 171 5.57 -19.30 -0.45
C LYS A 171 5.80 -20.32 -1.56
N GLU A 172 4.76 -21.04 -1.99
CA GLU A 172 4.84 -22.03 -3.10
C GLU A 172 5.29 -21.38 -4.42
N ARG A 173 5.01 -20.09 -4.61
CA ARG A 173 5.48 -19.30 -5.76
C ARG A 173 6.85 -18.66 -5.57
N GLY A 174 7.52 -18.90 -4.44
CA GLY A 174 8.85 -18.36 -4.15
C GLY A 174 8.87 -16.85 -3.84
N ILE A 175 7.71 -16.26 -3.53
CA ILE A 175 7.58 -14.83 -3.24
C ILE A 175 8.01 -14.58 -1.79
N ASN A 176 9.31 -14.33 -1.60
CA ASN A 176 9.91 -14.03 -0.30
C ASN A 176 9.88 -12.53 0.03
N LEU A 177 9.89 -12.23 1.33
CA LEU A 177 9.99 -10.90 1.92
C LEU A 177 11.45 -10.49 2.18
N GLY A 178 12.38 -11.45 2.10
CA GLY A 178 13.80 -11.27 2.38
C GLY A 178 14.45 -12.57 2.84
N VAL A 179 15.65 -12.43 3.39
CA VAL A 179 16.47 -13.54 3.90
C VAL A 179 16.73 -13.32 5.37
N PHE A 180 16.57 -14.37 6.18
CA PHE A 180 17.03 -14.38 7.56
C PHE A 180 18.38 -15.10 7.62
N LYS A 181 19.40 -14.48 8.20
CA LYS A 181 20.74 -15.07 8.33
C LYS A 181 21.43 -14.51 9.57
N GLU A 182 21.97 -15.39 10.40
CA GLU A 182 22.79 -15.00 11.56
C GLU A 182 22.07 -14.02 12.50
N GLY A 183 20.78 -14.29 12.78
CA GLY A 183 19.95 -13.43 13.61
C GLY A 183 19.47 -12.12 12.98
N GLU A 184 19.88 -11.82 11.75
CA GLU A 184 19.50 -10.61 11.04
C GLU A 184 18.49 -10.87 9.92
N PHE A 185 17.53 -9.95 9.77
CA PHE A 185 16.58 -9.96 8.66
C PHE A 185 17.02 -9.00 7.56
N LEU A 186 17.51 -9.58 6.46
CA LEU A 186 17.85 -8.88 5.23
C LEU A 186 16.59 -8.69 4.38
N ILE A 187 15.95 -7.53 4.57
CA ILE A 187 14.68 -7.19 3.93
C ILE A 187 14.80 -6.99 2.42
N ASN A 188 13.81 -7.48 1.66
CA ASN A 188 13.66 -7.26 0.23
C ASN A 188 12.42 -6.41 -0.06
N ILE A 189 12.60 -5.08 -0.14
CA ILE A 189 11.50 -4.14 -0.37
C ILE A 189 11.17 -4.07 -1.87
N PRO A 190 9.93 -4.40 -2.28
CA PRO A 190 9.54 -4.31 -3.68
C PRO A 190 9.32 -2.87 -4.14
N LYS A 191 9.53 -2.63 -5.44
CA LYS A 191 9.19 -1.36 -6.08
C LYS A 191 7.68 -1.26 -6.25
N ILE A 192 7.10 -0.13 -5.83
CA ILE A 192 5.71 0.24 -6.09
C ILE A 192 5.68 1.05 -7.40
N ARG A 193 4.87 0.59 -8.36
CA ARG A 193 4.65 1.27 -9.65
C ARG A 193 3.31 2.00 -9.66
N SER A 194 2.96 2.58 -10.81
CA SER A 194 1.66 3.23 -11.06
C SER A 194 0.47 2.29 -10.88
N LYS A 195 0.67 0.97 -11.01
CA LYS A 195 -0.37 -0.05 -10.91
C LYS A 195 -0.02 -1.14 -9.92
N VAL A 196 -1.07 -1.66 -9.28
CA VAL A 196 -1.00 -2.78 -8.35
C VAL A 196 -2.15 -3.74 -8.60
N ILE A 197 -2.03 -4.96 -8.07
CA ILE A 197 -3.03 -6.02 -8.20
C ILE A 197 -3.58 -6.34 -6.81
N LEU A 198 -4.90 -6.42 -6.70
CA LEU A 198 -5.57 -6.89 -5.49
C LEU A 198 -5.75 -8.40 -5.52
N LEU A 199 -5.34 -9.05 -4.43
CA LEU A 199 -5.74 -10.41 -4.08
C LEU A 199 -6.75 -10.32 -2.93
N GLU A 200 -8.03 -10.54 -3.24
CA GLU A 200 -9.16 -10.31 -2.35
C GLU A 200 -9.20 -11.31 -1.18
N ASP A 201 -9.57 -10.92 0.03
CA ASP A 201 -9.70 -11.91 1.13
C ASP A 201 -10.70 -13.03 0.79
N TYR A 202 -10.35 -14.27 1.14
CA TYR A 202 -11.18 -15.47 0.90
C TYR A 202 -12.44 -15.55 1.78
N THR A 203 -12.83 -14.50 2.51
CA THR A 203 -13.94 -14.55 3.45
C THR A 203 -15.27 -14.77 2.73
N GLY A 204 -15.68 -16.05 2.68
CA GLY A 204 -17.05 -16.55 2.71
C GLY A 204 -18.08 -15.79 1.87
N SER A 205 -17.95 -15.85 0.55
CA SER A 205 -19.12 -15.84 -0.32
C SER A 205 -19.84 -17.19 -0.23
N GLU A 206 -20.41 -17.48 0.94
CA GLU A 206 -21.48 -18.45 1.14
C GLU A 206 -22.60 -17.73 1.91
N GLU A 207 -23.32 -16.84 1.22
CA GLU A 207 -24.74 -16.73 1.49
C GLU A 207 -25.37 -18.05 1.06
N ASN A 208 -25.66 -18.86 2.06
CA ASN A 208 -26.49 -20.06 2.05
C ASN A 208 -27.56 -20.03 0.92
N PRO A 209 -27.44 -20.82 -0.17
CA PRO A 209 -28.53 -20.98 -1.12
C PRO A 209 -29.45 -22.12 -0.66
N GLN A 210 -29.81 -22.16 0.63
CA GLN A 210 -30.84 -23.03 1.21
C GLN A 210 -31.08 -22.74 2.69
N LYS A 211 -32.04 -21.85 2.99
CA LYS A 211 -33.11 -22.06 3.99
C LYS A 211 -34.16 -20.96 3.90
#